data_AF-A0A2Y9ISK6-F1
#
_entry.id   AF-A0A2Y9ISK6-F1
#
_cell.length_a   1.000
_cell.length_b   1.000
_cell.length_c   1.000
_cell.angle_alpha   90.00
_cell.angle_beta   90.00
_cell.angle_gamma   90.00
#
_symmetry.space_group_name_H-M   'P 1'
#
loop_
_entity.id
_entity.type
_entity.pdbx_description
1 polymer ?
#
loop_
_entity_poly.entity_id
_entity_poly.type
_entity_poly.pdbx_seq_one_letter_code
_entity_poly.pdbx_strand_id
1 'polypeptide(L)'
;MSTYKIKRFEKVFNPKRLFSWKGMNFVMVNSVALEGDGCHICSKAEAELLEISHQLNCSREQERGSGPCRDVPLLPASAPVLLQHFPLYRRSDANCSGEDAAPLEERGIPFKERYDVLSREASQQLLWWLRPRLILSGHTHSACEVLHGAGIPEISVPSFSWRNRNNPSFIMGSMTPTEYALAKCYLPHEATVLATYCVAAGLLAVLLLVHSRLLPSPFLLGWNLLRKFKTT
;
A
#
# COMPACT_ATOMS: atom_id res chain seq x y z
N MET A 1 7.53 -5.42 23.31
CA MET A 1 7.96 -6.44 22.32
C MET A 1 9.27 -7.06 22.80
N SER A 2 9.48 -8.39 22.73
CA SER A 2 10.70 -9.01 23.27
C SER A 2 11.88 -8.99 22.28
N THR A 3 13.10 -8.91 22.79
CA THR A 3 14.36 -8.90 22.01
C THR A 3 14.49 -10.11 21.09
N TYR A 4 13.97 -11.26 21.50
CA TYR A 4 13.94 -12.47 20.68
C TYR A 4 13.11 -12.30 19.39
N LYS A 5 11.90 -11.71 19.49
CA LYS A 5 11.03 -11.49 18.33
C LYS A 5 11.67 -10.54 17.33
N ILE A 6 12.37 -9.51 17.83
CA ILE A 6 13.10 -8.53 17.00
C ILE A 6 14.26 -9.20 16.27
N LYS A 7 15.12 -9.93 16.99
CA LYS A 7 16.26 -10.64 16.38
C LYS A 7 15.81 -11.65 15.32
N ARG A 8 14.71 -12.38 15.58
CA ARG A 8 14.14 -13.31 14.59
C ARG A 8 13.66 -12.57 13.35
N PHE A 9 12.97 -11.44 13.50
CA PHE A 9 12.54 -10.61 12.39
C PHE A 9 13.72 -10.08 11.57
N GLU A 10 14.71 -9.48 12.24
CA GLU A 10 15.92 -8.94 11.59
C GLU A 10 16.69 -10.03 10.84
N LYS A 11 16.82 -11.23 11.42
CA LYS A 11 17.48 -12.36 10.77
C LYS A 11 16.78 -12.82 9.50
N VAL A 12 15.45 -12.87 9.51
CA VAL A 12 14.65 -13.39 8.38
C VAL A 12 14.53 -12.33 7.27
N PHE A 13 14.22 -11.09 7.64
CA PHE A 13 13.87 -10.05 6.68
C PHE A 13 15.05 -9.16 6.30
N ASN A 14 16.16 -9.20 7.06
CA ASN A 14 17.35 -8.35 6.90
C ASN A 14 16.99 -6.93 6.42
N PRO A 15 16.21 -6.18 7.21
CA PRO A 15 15.57 -4.97 6.74
C PRO A 15 16.63 -3.86 6.58
N LYS A 16 17.26 -3.80 5.41
CA LYS A 16 18.13 -2.67 5.05
C LYS A 16 17.28 -1.41 5.04
N ARG A 17 17.45 -0.56 6.06
CA ARG A 17 16.71 0.70 6.21
C ARG A 17 16.98 1.68 5.08
N LEU A 18 18.19 1.67 4.55
CA LEU A 18 18.60 2.41 3.38
C LEU A 18 19.13 1.40 2.34
N PHE A 19 18.65 1.51 1.12
CA PHE A 19 19.20 0.79 -0.01
C PHE A 19 19.11 1.61 -1.29
N SER A 20 20.05 1.37 -2.20
CA SER A 20 20.08 2.02 -3.50
C SER A 20 19.89 0.98 -4.60
N TRP A 21 19.04 1.31 -5.57
CA TRP A 21 18.75 0.44 -6.71
C TRP A 21 18.65 1.28 -7.98
N LYS A 22 19.43 0.91 -9.02
CA LYS A 22 19.45 1.62 -10.31
C LYS A 22 19.58 3.16 -10.16
N GLY A 23 20.45 3.63 -9.27
CA GLY A 23 20.69 5.05 -9.04
C GLY A 23 19.62 5.78 -8.20
N MET A 24 18.63 5.05 -7.68
CA MET A 24 17.60 5.59 -6.78
C MET A 24 17.86 5.17 -5.34
N ASN A 25 17.61 6.06 -4.40
CA ASN A 25 17.64 5.77 -2.97
C ASN A 25 16.24 5.43 -2.46
N PHE A 26 16.17 4.44 -1.58
CA PHE A 26 14.96 4.05 -0.86
C PHE A 26 15.24 4.00 0.63
N VAL A 27 14.31 4.53 1.42
CA VAL A 27 14.38 4.49 2.88
C VAL A 27 13.15 3.78 3.43
N MET A 28 13.36 2.64 4.10
CA MET A 28 12.32 1.88 4.79
C MET A 28 12.22 2.31 6.25
N VAL A 29 11.15 3.01 6.60
CA VAL A 29 10.91 3.49 7.96
C VAL A 29 10.10 2.47 8.75
N ASN A 30 10.58 2.15 9.95
CA ASN A 30 9.76 1.43 10.92
C ASN A 30 8.80 2.40 11.60
N SER A 31 7.67 2.69 10.98
CA SER A 31 6.71 3.69 11.48
C SER A 31 6.11 3.33 12.84
N VAL A 32 6.09 2.05 13.23
CA VAL A 32 5.67 1.61 14.58
C VAL A 32 6.68 2.02 15.67
N ALA A 33 7.93 2.29 15.29
CA ALA A 33 8.95 2.76 16.23
C ALA A 33 9.04 4.29 16.31
N LEU A 34 8.10 5.02 15.70
CA LEU A 34 8.06 6.49 15.67
C LEU A 34 6.89 7.06 16.48
N GLU A 35 6.53 6.40 17.59
CA GLU A 35 5.47 6.86 18.48
C GLU A 35 5.89 8.03 19.38
N GLY A 36 7.18 8.36 19.43
CA GLY A 36 7.73 9.48 20.22
C GLY A 36 7.69 9.23 21.73
N ASP A 37 7.58 7.98 22.17
CA ASP A 37 7.55 7.56 23.57
C ASP A 37 8.94 7.26 24.15
N GLY A 38 10.00 7.41 23.34
CA GLY A 38 11.38 7.17 23.75
C GLY A 38 11.67 5.71 24.11
N CYS A 39 10.86 4.77 23.61
CA CYS A 39 11.12 3.35 23.83
C CYS A 39 12.51 2.96 23.29
N HIS A 40 13.17 1.94 23.87
CA HIS A 40 14.52 1.54 23.44
C HIS A 40 14.61 1.24 21.93
N ILE A 41 13.56 0.66 21.34
CA ILE A 41 13.49 0.38 19.90
C ILE A 41 13.30 1.67 19.10
N CYS A 42 12.55 2.62 19.66
CA CYS A 42 12.19 3.90 19.07
C CYS A 42 13.41 4.81 18.97
N SER A 43 14.16 5.00 20.06
CA SER A 43 15.40 5.80 20.05
C SER A 43 16.45 5.22 19.10
N LYS A 44 16.55 3.89 19.00
CA LYS A 44 17.43 3.23 18.03
C LYS A 44 16.99 3.51 16.59
N ALA A 45 15.69 3.43 16.31
CA ALA A 45 15.14 3.71 14.98
C ALA A 45 15.35 5.17 14.58
N GLU A 46 15.14 6.12 15.49
CA GLU A 46 15.39 7.54 15.26
C GLU A 46 16.88 7.82 15.01
N ALA A 47 17.79 7.24 15.81
CA ALA A 47 19.23 7.36 15.59
C ALA A 47 19.68 6.79 14.23
N GLU A 48 19.13 5.63 13.83
CA GLU A 48 19.38 5.06 12.50
C GLU A 48 18.90 5.99 11.37
N LEU A 49 17.75 6.63 11.53
CA LEU A 49 17.23 7.59 10.53
C LEU A 49 18.05 8.88 10.46
N LEU A 50 18.56 9.37 11.59
CA LEU A 50 19.48 10.52 11.63
C LEU A 50 20.79 10.23 10.91
N GLU A 51 21.35 9.03 11.10
CA GLU A 51 22.55 8.59 10.37
C GLU A 51 22.28 8.50 8.86
N ILE A 52 21.14 7.93 8.45
CA ILE A 52 20.73 7.89 7.04
C ILE A 52 20.57 9.29 6.46
N SER A 53 19.97 10.21 7.21
CA SER A 53 19.84 11.62 6.84
C SER A 53 21.21 12.26 6.58
N HIS A 54 22.17 12.04 7.47
CA HIS A 54 23.54 12.51 7.30
C HIS A 54 24.17 11.95 6.02
N GLN A 55 24.06 10.64 5.78
CA GLN A 55 24.58 9.99 4.57
C GLN A 55 23.98 10.56 3.27
N LEU A 56 22.66 10.76 3.25
CA LEU A 56 21.95 11.33 2.10
C LEU A 56 22.35 12.79 1.86
N ASN A 57 22.50 13.59 2.91
CA ASN A 57 22.92 14.98 2.78
C ASN A 57 24.36 15.09 2.28
N CYS A 58 25.29 14.32 2.85
CA CYS A 58 26.67 14.26 2.38
C CYS A 58 26.81 13.78 0.93
N SER A 59 25.89 12.94 0.46
CA SER A 59 25.88 12.48 -0.94
C SER A 59 25.28 13.49 -1.92
N ARG A 60 24.51 14.46 -1.43
CA ARG A 60 23.93 15.56 -2.23
C ARG A 60 24.86 16.76 -2.30
N GLU A 61 25.66 16.99 -1.26
CA GLU A 61 26.63 18.08 -1.20
C GLU A 61 27.91 17.68 -1.95
N GLN A 62 28.26 18.47 -2.97
CA GLN A 62 29.34 18.17 -3.92
C GLN A 62 30.73 18.64 -3.44
N GLU A 63 30.76 19.40 -2.34
CA GLU A 63 31.95 19.99 -1.71
C GLU A 63 32.67 18.96 -0.83
N ARG A 64 33.57 18.17 -1.43
CA ARG A 64 34.37 17.14 -0.73
C ARG A 64 35.67 17.64 -0.08
N GLY A 65 35.82 18.95 0.07
CA GLY A 65 37.05 19.57 0.59
C GLY A 65 36.93 19.90 2.07
N SER A 66 37.27 18.96 2.96
CA SER A 66 37.34 19.10 4.43
C SER A 66 36.02 19.40 5.15
N GLY A 67 35.43 18.38 5.76
CA GLY A 67 34.21 18.50 6.56
C GLY A 67 33.71 17.16 7.12
N PRO A 68 32.56 17.15 7.83
CA PRO A 68 31.99 15.95 8.46
C PRO A 68 31.62 14.81 7.48
N CYS A 69 31.60 15.07 6.18
CA CYS A 69 31.25 14.10 5.14
C CYS A 69 32.43 13.28 4.58
N ARG A 70 33.65 13.44 5.12
CA ARG A 70 34.88 12.85 4.56
C ARG A 70 34.85 11.32 4.48
N ASP A 71 34.41 10.67 5.55
CA ASP A 71 34.44 9.21 5.69
C ASP A 71 33.08 8.55 5.42
N VAL A 72 32.14 9.31 4.87
CA VAL A 72 30.76 8.88 4.66
C VAL A 72 30.63 8.14 3.31
N PRO A 73 30.02 6.94 3.27
CA PRO A 73 29.76 6.23 2.03
C PRO A 73 28.91 7.05 1.04
N LEU A 74 29.31 7.05 -0.23
CA LEU A 74 28.55 7.71 -1.29
C LEU A 74 27.31 6.92 -1.66
N LEU A 75 26.19 7.62 -1.64
CA LEU A 75 24.93 7.18 -2.22
C LEU A 75 24.72 7.89 -3.57
N PRO A 76 23.88 7.35 -4.46
CA PRO A 76 23.38 8.11 -5.60
C PRO A 76 22.82 9.47 -5.18
N ALA A 77 23.05 10.51 -5.97
CA ALA A 77 22.52 11.86 -5.72
C ALA A 77 21.01 11.98 -6.05
N SER A 78 20.20 11.02 -5.60
CA SER A 78 18.74 11.01 -5.76
C SER A 78 18.07 11.28 -4.42
N ALA A 79 17.02 12.11 -4.43
CA ALA A 79 16.12 12.22 -3.28
C ALA A 79 15.42 10.86 -3.06
N PRO A 80 15.32 10.37 -1.81
CA PRO A 80 14.86 9.03 -1.56
C PRO A 80 13.36 8.90 -1.79
N VAL A 81 12.94 7.69 -2.13
CA VAL A 81 11.55 7.25 -1.98
C VAL A 81 11.40 6.68 -0.57
N LEU A 82 10.46 7.23 0.20
CA LEU A 82 10.17 6.80 1.55
C LEU A 82 9.13 5.68 1.52
N LEU A 83 9.42 4.57 2.18
CA LEU A 83 8.53 3.41 2.29
C LEU A 83 8.20 3.19 3.75
N GLN A 84 6.91 3.21 4.09
CA GLN A 84 6.46 2.99 5.47
C GLN A 84 5.07 2.36 5.51
N HIS A 85 4.65 1.89 6.69
CA HIS A 85 3.33 1.32 6.84
C HIS A 85 2.29 2.38 7.22
N PHE A 86 2.51 3.10 8.32
CA PHE A 86 1.61 4.15 8.78
C PHE A 86 1.83 5.43 7.94
N PRO A 87 0.76 6.09 7.49
CA PRO A 87 0.85 7.36 6.78
C PRO A 87 1.50 8.46 7.62
N LEU A 88 2.02 9.49 6.95
CA LEU A 88 2.32 10.73 7.67
C LEU A 88 1.01 11.35 8.19
N TYR A 89 1.18 12.26 9.15
CA TYR A 89 0.08 12.97 9.78
C TYR A 89 -0.81 13.66 8.73
N ARG A 90 -2.09 13.29 8.75
CA ARG A 90 -3.20 14.01 8.13
C ARG A 90 -4.42 13.91 9.04
N ARG A 91 -5.30 14.91 8.99
CA ARG A 91 -6.46 14.97 9.91
C ARG A 91 -7.46 13.85 9.68
N SER A 92 -7.70 13.48 8.42
CA SER A 92 -8.61 12.41 7.99
C SER A 92 -8.41 12.15 6.50
N ASP A 93 -9.21 11.24 5.94
CA ASP A 93 -9.26 10.97 4.49
C ASP A 93 -10.26 11.86 3.72
N ALA A 94 -10.68 13.00 4.29
CA ALA A 94 -11.75 13.84 3.75
C ALA A 94 -11.45 14.37 2.34
N ASN A 95 -10.18 14.64 2.06
CA ASN A 95 -9.73 15.17 0.77
C ASN A 95 -9.30 14.07 -0.21
N CYS A 96 -9.35 12.80 0.20
CA CYS A 96 -9.00 11.68 -0.67
C CYS A 96 -10.14 11.42 -1.66
N SER A 97 -9.78 11.04 -2.88
CA SER A 97 -10.72 10.75 -3.97
C SER A 97 -10.30 9.48 -4.73
N GLY A 98 -11.19 8.97 -5.56
CA GLY A 98 -11.03 7.71 -6.28
C GLY A 98 -12.02 6.63 -5.83
N GLU A 99 -12.12 5.58 -6.64
CA GLU A 99 -12.99 4.43 -6.40
C GLU A 99 -12.54 3.60 -5.19
N ASP A 100 -11.23 3.51 -4.97
CA ASP A 100 -10.57 2.77 -3.90
C ASP A 100 -10.24 3.63 -2.66
N ALA A 101 -10.68 4.88 -2.62
CA ALA A 101 -10.65 5.68 -1.41
C ALA A 101 -11.72 5.21 -0.39
N ALA A 102 -11.60 5.63 0.87
CA ALA A 102 -12.53 5.21 1.94
C ALA A 102 -13.99 5.55 1.59
N PRO A 103 -15.00 4.90 2.19
CA PRO A 103 -16.41 5.33 2.05
C PRO A 103 -16.60 6.78 2.51
N LEU A 104 -17.59 7.50 1.94
CA LEU A 104 -17.82 8.92 2.24
C LEU A 104 -18.12 9.16 3.72
N GLU A 105 -18.79 8.20 4.35
CA GLU A 105 -19.16 8.19 5.76
C GLU A 105 -17.92 8.09 6.67
N GLU A 106 -16.84 7.48 6.18
CA GLU A 106 -15.61 7.23 6.93
C GLU A 106 -14.52 8.28 6.64
N ARG A 107 -14.48 8.85 5.43
CA ARG A 107 -13.46 9.85 5.02
C ARG A 107 -13.36 11.04 5.98
N GLY A 108 -14.49 11.48 6.53
CA GLY A 108 -14.56 12.63 7.45
C GLY A 108 -14.09 12.33 8.87
N ILE A 109 -13.92 11.06 9.25
CA ILE A 109 -13.60 10.66 10.62
C ILE A 109 -12.17 11.09 10.95
N PRO A 110 -11.95 11.87 12.02
CA PRO A 110 -10.61 12.29 12.41
C PRO A 110 -9.73 11.10 12.78
N PHE A 111 -8.53 11.06 12.22
CA PHE A 111 -7.52 10.06 12.57
C PHE A 111 -6.90 10.33 13.94
N LYS A 112 -6.62 9.24 14.63
CA LYS A 112 -5.87 9.20 15.88
C LYS A 112 -4.38 9.06 15.57
N GLU A 113 -3.59 10.03 16.03
CA GLU A 113 -2.13 9.95 15.97
C GLU A 113 -1.61 8.71 16.70
N ARG A 114 -0.51 8.13 16.20
CA ARG A 114 0.13 6.91 16.71
C ARG A 114 -0.77 5.68 16.63
N TYR A 115 -1.86 5.76 15.88
CA TYR A 115 -2.76 4.63 15.65
C TYR A 115 -3.20 4.55 14.19
N ASP A 116 -3.81 5.59 13.64
CA ASP A 116 -4.21 5.61 12.22
C ASP A 116 -3.11 6.23 11.33
N VAL A 117 -2.34 7.16 11.91
CA VAL A 117 -1.26 7.92 11.25
C VAL A 117 -0.12 8.17 12.23
N LEU A 118 1.07 8.50 11.71
CA LEU A 118 2.18 9.00 12.54
C LEU A 118 1.80 10.31 13.23
N SER A 119 2.50 10.63 14.34
CA SER A 119 2.30 11.92 14.99
C SER A 119 2.73 13.07 14.08
N ARG A 120 2.22 14.26 14.35
CA ARG A 120 2.61 15.47 13.62
C ARG A 120 4.12 15.72 13.72
N GLU A 121 4.70 15.51 14.89
CA GLU A 121 6.14 15.71 15.15
C GLU A 121 6.98 14.71 14.37
N ALA A 122 6.66 13.42 14.46
CA ALA A 122 7.38 12.37 13.74
C ALA A 122 7.30 12.59 12.21
N SER A 123 6.14 13.03 11.73
CA SER A 123 5.93 13.32 10.32
C SER A 123 6.79 14.48 9.84
N GLN A 124 6.86 15.56 10.62
CA GLN A 124 7.72 16.71 10.32
C GLN A 124 9.20 16.36 10.36
N GLN A 125 9.62 15.56 11.35
CA GLN A 125 11.00 15.07 11.45
C GLN A 125 11.40 14.26 10.22
N LEU A 126 10.58 13.31 9.78
CA LEU A 126 10.86 12.51 8.58
C LEU A 126 11.01 13.36 7.32
N LEU A 127 10.10 14.32 7.12
CA LEU A 127 10.14 15.24 5.98
C LEU A 127 11.42 16.10 6.01
N TRP A 128 11.77 16.61 7.20
CA TRP A 128 12.95 17.45 7.42
C TRP A 128 14.26 16.69 7.21
N TRP A 129 14.40 15.53 7.86
CA TRP A 129 15.62 14.73 7.82
C TRP A 129 15.88 14.15 6.43
N LEU A 130 14.86 13.56 5.80
CA LEU A 130 15.09 12.75 4.60
C LEU A 130 14.86 13.53 3.29
N ARG A 131 14.03 14.58 3.33
CA ARG A 131 13.58 15.35 2.15
C ARG A 131 13.21 14.41 0.98
N PRO A 132 12.24 13.50 1.16
CA PRO A 132 11.90 12.51 0.15
C PRO A 132 11.23 13.16 -1.06
N ARG A 133 11.31 12.50 -2.22
CA ARG A 133 10.59 12.93 -3.44
C ARG A 133 9.24 12.27 -3.62
N LEU A 134 9.01 11.15 -2.92
CA LEU A 134 7.79 10.36 -2.96
C LEU A 134 7.71 9.55 -1.67
N ILE A 135 6.52 9.45 -1.08
CA ILE A 135 6.23 8.64 0.10
C ILE A 135 5.18 7.61 -0.29
N LEU A 136 5.45 6.34 -0.03
CA LEU A 136 4.47 5.25 -0.17
C LEU A 136 4.15 4.72 1.22
N SER A 137 2.87 4.83 1.60
CA SER A 137 2.34 4.37 2.88
C SER A 137 1.21 3.35 2.68
N GLY A 138 0.57 2.92 3.75
CA GLY A 138 -0.59 2.04 3.70
C GLY A 138 -1.46 2.20 4.95
N HIS A 139 -1.64 1.10 5.68
CA HIS A 139 -2.32 1.01 6.99
C HIS A 139 -3.84 1.28 7.00
N THR A 140 -4.32 2.39 6.43
CA THR A 140 -5.77 2.74 6.42
C THR A 140 -6.60 1.84 5.51
N HIS A 141 -5.93 0.92 4.80
CA HIS A 141 -6.47 0.03 3.78
C HIS A 141 -7.09 0.74 2.58
N SER A 142 -7.18 2.07 2.59
CA SER A 142 -7.81 2.90 1.55
C SER A 142 -6.80 3.74 0.79
N ALA A 143 -7.08 3.97 -0.49
CA ALA A 143 -6.24 4.80 -1.32
C ALA A 143 -6.39 6.26 -0.91
N CYS A 144 -5.27 6.94 -0.71
CA CYS A 144 -5.27 8.39 -0.55
C CYS A 144 -4.00 8.99 -1.14
N GLU A 145 -4.13 10.20 -1.68
CA GLU A 145 -3.02 10.99 -2.19
C GLU A 145 -3.01 12.32 -1.47
N VAL A 146 -1.88 12.66 -0.85
CA VAL A 146 -1.74 13.86 -0.04
C VAL A 146 -0.42 14.55 -0.38
N LEU A 147 -0.44 15.88 -0.40
CA LEU A 147 0.77 16.69 -0.53
C LEU A 147 1.18 17.22 0.86
N HIS A 148 2.44 16.97 1.23
CA HIS A 148 3.02 17.40 2.50
C HIS A 148 4.07 18.49 2.29
N GLY A 149 4.11 19.47 3.21
CA GLY A 149 5.17 20.49 3.26
C GLY A 149 5.38 21.22 1.93
N ALA A 150 6.60 21.12 1.38
CA ALA A 150 7.01 21.74 0.12
C ALA A 150 6.47 21.01 -1.15
N GLY A 151 5.27 20.43 -1.07
CA GLY A 151 4.66 19.71 -2.19
C GLY A 151 5.14 18.27 -2.35
N ILE A 152 5.62 17.63 -1.28
CA ILE A 152 6.07 16.23 -1.29
C ILE A 152 4.84 15.31 -1.36
N PRO A 153 4.71 14.47 -2.39
CA PRO A 153 3.56 13.59 -2.54
C PRO A 153 3.69 12.33 -1.68
N GLU A 154 2.62 12.03 -0.96
CA GLU A 154 2.38 10.76 -0.29
C GLU A 154 1.21 10.02 -0.93
N ILE A 155 1.43 8.74 -1.23
CA ILE A 155 0.41 7.82 -1.73
C ILE A 155 0.22 6.71 -0.70
N SER A 156 -0.94 6.70 -0.04
CA SER A 156 -1.37 5.57 0.76
C SER A 156 -1.90 4.48 -0.16
N VAL A 157 -1.16 3.37 -0.24
CA VAL A 157 -1.52 2.20 -1.04
C VAL A 157 -2.61 1.42 -0.31
N PRO A 158 -3.76 1.15 -0.95
CA PRO A 158 -4.84 0.40 -0.34
C PRO A 158 -4.47 -1.06 -0.12
N SER A 159 -5.31 -1.75 0.66
CA SER A 159 -5.13 -3.19 0.85
C SER A 159 -5.44 -3.96 -0.44
N PHE A 160 -4.56 -4.87 -0.82
CA PHE A 160 -4.78 -5.80 -1.93
C PHE A 160 -5.73 -6.97 -1.57
N SER A 161 -6.20 -7.04 -0.31
CA SER A 161 -6.96 -8.18 0.22
C SER A 161 -8.45 -7.85 0.36
N TRP A 162 -9.29 -8.75 -0.18
CA TRP A 162 -10.75 -8.66 -0.01
C TRP A 162 -11.20 -8.68 1.46
N ARG A 163 -10.39 -9.28 2.35
CA ARG A 163 -10.65 -9.29 3.80
C ARG A 163 -10.89 -7.90 4.37
N ASN A 164 -10.23 -6.89 3.81
CA ASN A 164 -10.26 -5.53 4.32
C ASN A 164 -11.18 -4.61 3.50
N ARG A 165 -11.59 -5.03 2.29
CA ARG A 165 -12.40 -4.22 1.37
C ARG A 165 -12.93 -4.99 0.19
N ASN A 166 -14.12 -4.62 -0.27
CA ASN A 166 -14.75 -5.23 -1.44
C ASN A 166 -14.00 -4.93 -2.75
N ASN A 167 -13.34 -3.77 -2.89
CA ASN A 167 -12.68 -3.30 -4.12
C ASN A 167 -11.16 -3.09 -3.94
N PRO A 168 -10.36 -4.16 -3.79
CA PRO A 168 -8.92 -4.03 -3.62
C PRO A 168 -8.27 -3.52 -4.90
N SER A 169 -7.13 -2.86 -4.73
CA SER A 169 -6.30 -2.38 -5.83
C SER A 169 -4.83 -2.43 -5.41
N PHE A 170 -3.95 -2.29 -6.40
CA PHE A 170 -2.52 -2.16 -6.19
C PHE A 170 -1.97 -1.03 -7.08
N ILE A 171 -0.75 -0.58 -6.78
CA ILE A 171 -0.09 0.46 -7.56
C ILE A 171 1.08 -0.14 -8.31
N MET A 172 1.11 0.09 -9.62
CA MET A 172 2.29 -0.15 -10.44
C MET A 172 3.06 1.16 -10.59
N GLY A 173 4.37 1.11 -10.41
CA GLY A 173 5.24 2.27 -10.51
C GLY A 173 6.39 2.04 -11.48
N SER A 174 6.69 3.06 -12.29
CA SER A 174 7.95 3.18 -13.02
C SER A 174 8.72 4.36 -12.45
N MET A 175 10.01 4.20 -12.18
CA MET A 175 10.80 5.20 -11.45
C MET A 175 12.19 5.35 -12.07
N THR A 176 12.65 6.60 -12.12
CA THR A 176 14.04 6.99 -12.41
C THR A 176 14.63 7.71 -11.19
N PRO A 177 15.93 8.07 -11.18
CA PRO A 177 16.53 8.86 -10.10
C PRO A 177 15.83 10.19 -9.81
N THR A 178 15.14 10.77 -10.80
CA THR A 178 14.52 12.10 -10.71
C THR A 178 13.00 12.05 -10.77
N GLU A 179 12.42 11.15 -11.57
CA GLU A 179 11.00 11.12 -11.90
C GLU A 179 10.35 9.80 -11.51
N TYR A 180 9.01 9.77 -11.51
CA TYR A 180 8.23 8.56 -11.36
C TYR A 180 6.88 8.69 -12.06
N ALA A 181 6.29 7.56 -12.41
CA ALA A 181 4.92 7.44 -12.88
C ALA A 181 4.24 6.31 -12.12
N LEU A 182 3.05 6.56 -11.58
CA LEU A 182 2.26 5.59 -10.82
C LEU A 182 0.93 5.35 -11.52
N ALA A 183 0.48 4.10 -11.55
CA ALA A 183 -0.81 3.69 -12.07
C ALA A 183 -1.54 2.82 -11.04
N LYS A 184 -2.78 3.20 -10.71
CA LYS A 184 -3.68 2.39 -9.89
C LYS A 184 -4.28 1.27 -10.74
N CYS A 185 -4.24 0.05 -10.21
CA CYS A 185 -4.71 -1.15 -10.87
C CYS A 185 -5.76 -1.82 -9.99
N TYR A 186 -7.01 -1.80 -10.45
CA TYR A 186 -8.15 -2.35 -9.72
C TYR A 186 -8.25 -3.86 -9.91
N LEU A 187 -8.60 -4.55 -8.83
CA LEU A 187 -8.95 -5.97 -8.85
C LEU A 187 -10.49 -6.11 -8.89
N PRO A 188 -11.02 -7.25 -9.34
CA PRO A 188 -12.44 -7.52 -9.28
C PRO A 188 -13.00 -7.37 -7.87
N HIS A 189 -14.25 -6.91 -7.76
CA HIS A 189 -14.91 -6.80 -6.47
C HIS A 189 -15.15 -8.20 -5.87
N GLU A 190 -15.01 -8.34 -4.55
CA GLU A 190 -15.26 -9.62 -3.85
C GLU A 190 -16.66 -10.15 -4.17
N ALA A 191 -17.66 -9.27 -4.08
CA ALA A 191 -19.05 -9.59 -4.41
C ALA A 191 -19.21 -10.11 -5.84
N THR A 192 -18.50 -9.53 -6.81
CA THR A 192 -18.51 -10.00 -8.20
C THR A 192 -17.89 -11.39 -8.32
N VAL A 193 -16.75 -11.63 -7.67
CA VAL A 193 -16.10 -12.95 -7.67
C VAL A 193 -17.01 -14.01 -7.05
N LEU A 194 -17.58 -13.74 -5.88
CA LEU A 194 -18.52 -14.65 -5.22
C LEU A 194 -19.76 -14.92 -6.09
N ALA A 195 -20.34 -13.88 -6.69
CA ALA A 195 -21.48 -14.03 -7.60
C ALA A 195 -21.13 -14.93 -8.80
N THR A 196 -19.94 -14.75 -9.41
CA THR A 196 -19.50 -15.60 -10.52
C THR A 196 -19.36 -17.07 -10.11
N TYR A 197 -18.85 -17.36 -8.92
CA TYR A 197 -18.76 -18.72 -8.40
C TYR A 197 -20.13 -19.33 -8.14
N CYS A 198 -21.05 -18.57 -7.53
CA CYS A 198 -22.43 -19.03 -7.30
C CYS A 198 -23.15 -19.34 -8.62
N VAL A 199 -23.02 -18.48 -9.63
CA VAL A 199 -23.60 -18.71 -10.97
C VAL A 199 -22.98 -19.94 -11.64
N ALA A 200 -21.66 -20.08 -11.62
CA ALA A 200 -20.98 -21.23 -12.21
C ALA A 200 -21.37 -22.55 -11.52
N ALA A 201 -21.45 -22.56 -10.18
CA ALA A 201 -21.89 -23.72 -9.42
C ALA A 201 -23.36 -24.07 -9.70
N GLY A 202 -24.24 -23.07 -9.81
CA GLY A 202 -25.64 -23.25 -10.19
C GLY A 202 -25.79 -23.84 -11.58
N LEU A 203 -25.06 -23.31 -12.57
CA LEU A 203 -25.05 -23.86 -13.94
C LEU A 203 -24.53 -25.30 -13.97
N LEU A 204 -23.46 -25.60 -13.23
CA LEU A 204 -22.94 -26.96 -13.11
C LEU A 204 -23.96 -27.91 -12.49
N ALA A 205 -24.64 -27.50 -11.42
CA ALA A 205 -25.69 -28.29 -10.78
C ALA A 205 -26.85 -28.57 -11.76
N VAL A 206 -27.30 -27.57 -12.52
CA VAL A 206 -28.33 -27.74 -13.56
C VAL A 206 -27.86 -28.73 -14.63
N LEU A 207 -26.62 -28.61 -15.11
CA LEU A 207 -26.05 -29.54 -16.09
C LEU A 207 -26.01 -30.98 -15.57
N LEU A 208 -25.61 -31.18 -14.32
CA LEU A 208 -25.58 -32.50 -13.68
C LEU A 208 -27.00 -33.09 -13.52
N LEU A 209 -27.99 -32.27 -13.15
CA LEU A 209 -29.39 -32.71 -13.02
C LEU A 209 -30.02 -33.06 -14.38
N VAL A 210 -29.74 -32.29 -15.43
CA VAL A 210 -30.17 -32.60 -16.80
C VAL A 210 -29.50 -33.89 -17.29
N HIS A 211 -28.20 -34.06 -17.04
CA HIS A 211 -27.47 -35.27 -17.41
C HIS A 211 -28.01 -36.52 -16.70
N SER A 212 -28.33 -36.39 -15.41
CA SER A 212 -28.91 -37.46 -14.58
C SER A 212 -30.39 -37.72 -14.88
N ARG A 213 -30.98 -36.98 -15.85
CA ARG A 213 -32.41 -37.00 -16.21
C ARG A 213 -33.37 -36.71 -15.05
N LEU A 214 -32.87 -36.06 -13.99
CA LEU A 214 -33.63 -35.61 -12.83
C LEU A 214 -34.36 -34.29 -13.11
N LEU A 215 -33.99 -33.57 -14.17
CA LEU A 215 -34.82 -32.54 -14.79
C LEU A 215 -35.35 -33.03 -16.14
N PRO A 216 -36.64 -32.80 -16.47
CA PRO A 216 -37.13 -33.01 -17.82
C PRO A 216 -36.36 -32.09 -18.76
N SER A 217 -35.70 -32.67 -19.77
CA SER A 217 -34.97 -31.89 -20.77
C SER A 217 -35.92 -30.86 -21.40
N PRO A 218 -35.53 -29.58 -21.56
CA PRO A 218 -36.35 -28.59 -22.27
C PRO A 218 -36.63 -29.02 -23.73
N PHE A 219 -35.82 -29.91 -24.31
CA PHE A 219 -36.11 -30.55 -25.60
C PHE A 219 -37.37 -31.43 -25.57
N LEU A 220 -37.71 -32.07 -24.45
CA LEU A 220 -38.95 -32.86 -24.31
C LEU A 220 -40.18 -31.96 -24.15
N LEU A 221 -40.06 -30.80 -23.48
CA LEU A 221 -41.18 -29.84 -23.38
C LEU A 221 -41.45 -29.11 -24.70
N GLY A 222 -40.41 -28.68 -25.42
CA GLY A 222 -40.54 -28.05 -26.73
C GLY A 222 -41.13 -28.97 -27.79
N TRP A 223 -40.77 -30.26 -27.78
CA TRP A 223 -41.37 -31.26 -28.68
C TRP A 223 -42.86 -31.49 -28.38
N ASN A 224 -43.25 -31.52 -27.10
CA ASN A 224 -44.66 -31.69 -26.71
C ASN A 224 -45.54 -30.46 -27.03
N LEU A 225 -44.98 -29.25 -27.00
CA LEU A 225 -45.69 -28.03 -27.42
C LEU A 225 -45.85 -27.96 -28.95
N LEU A 226 -44.80 -28.28 -29.73
CA LEU A 226 -44.88 -28.33 -31.19
C LEU A 226 -45.81 -29.44 -31.72
N ARG A 227 -45.94 -30.55 -30.98
CA ARG A 227 -46.88 -31.63 -31.34
C ARG A 227 -48.35 -31.25 -31.12
N LYS A 228 -48.65 -30.35 -30.17
CA LYS A 228 -50.01 -29.83 -29.93
C LYS A 228 -50.50 -28.87 -31.03
N PHE A 229 -49.60 -28.19 -31.73
CA PHE A 229 -49.96 -27.27 -32.82
C PHE A 229 -50.08 -27.94 -34.20
N LYS A 230 -49.73 -29.22 -34.33
CA LYS A 230 -49.80 -29.95 -35.61
C LYS A 230 -51.05 -30.81 -35.78
N THR A 231 -52.00 -30.73 -34.85
CA THR A 231 -53.33 -31.35 -34.91
C THR A 231 -54.41 -30.26 -34.93
N THR A 232 -54.55 -29.61 -36.08
CA THR A 232 -55.74 -28.86 -36.51
C THR A 232 -55.76 -28.87 -38.03
#